data_AF-A0A7Y6PLE1-F1
#
_entry.id   AF-A0A7Y6PLE1-F1
#
_cell.length_a   1.000
_cell.length_b   1.000
_cell.length_c   1.000
_cell.angle_alpha   90.00
_cell.angle_beta   90.00
_cell.angle_gamma   90.00
#
_symmetry.space_group_name_H-M   'P 1'
#
loop_
_entity.id
_entity.type
_entity.pdbx_description
1 polymer ?
#
loop_
_entity_poly.entity_id
_entity_poly.type
_entity_poly.pdbx_seq_one_letter_code
_entity_poly.pdbx_strand_id
1 'polypeptide(L)'
;MSFEWMECTPPRTNGSKLRADVSAAELAHRAGTMFRLGFSQEDATKRLCARVAWEFDPPSKTGCHRRPDSLSDQAIAKIVADAYARRPGGW
;
A
#
# COMPACT_ATOMS: atom_id res chain seq x y z
N MET A 1 -37.17 16.31 2.22
CA MET A 1 -36.22 17.42 2.25
C MET A 1 -34.86 16.83 1.86
N SER A 2 -34.40 17.08 0.63
CA SER A 2 -33.07 16.70 0.15
C SER A 2 -32.17 17.93 0.21
N PHE A 3 -30.92 17.75 0.62
CA PHE A 3 -29.92 18.82 0.64
C PHE A 3 -28.92 18.53 -0.46
N GLU A 4 -28.77 19.43 -1.43
CA GLU A 4 -27.91 19.21 -2.60
C GLU A 4 -26.43 18.99 -2.22
N TRP A 5 -25.98 19.58 -1.10
CA TRP A 5 -24.62 19.35 -0.59
C TRP A 5 -24.42 17.98 0.10
N MET A 6 -25.49 17.22 0.31
CA MET A 6 -25.43 15.82 0.75
C MET A 6 -25.48 14.82 -0.42
N GLU A 7 -25.48 15.29 -1.67
CA GLU A 7 -25.29 14.39 -2.81
C GLU A 7 -23.85 13.85 -2.80
N CYS A 8 -23.72 12.63 -2.28
CA CYS A 8 -22.46 11.90 -2.31
C CYS A 8 -22.11 11.61 -3.77
N THR A 9 -20.98 12.17 -4.24
CA THR A 9 -20.47 11.84 -5.58
C THR A 9 -20.22 10.33 -5.62
N PRO A 10 -20.85 9.59 -6.56
CA PRO A 10 -20.67 8.15 -6.62
C PRO A 10 -19.19 7.83 -6.87
N PRO A 11 -18.63 6.82 -6.18
CA PRO A 11 -17.24 6.46 -6.36
C PRO A 11 -16.99 6.07 -7.82
N ARG A 12 -15.88 6.56 -8.39
CA ARG A 12 -15.45 6.17 -9.74
C ARG A 12 -15.31 4.65 -9.83
N THR A 13 -15.71 4.08 -10.97
CA THR A 13 -15.63 2.64 -11.25
C THR A 13 -14.22 2.07 -11.10
N ASN A 14 -13.19 2.87 -11.36
CA ASN A 14 -11.78 2.50 -11.20
C ASN A 14 -11.14 3.01 -9.88
N GLY A 15 -11.92 3.58 -8.96
CA GLY A 15 -11.40 4.24 -7.76
C GLY A 15 -10.64 3.30 -6.81
N SER A 16 -11.06 2.03 -6.70
CA SER A 16 -10.36 1.02 -5.90
C SER A 16 -8.97 0.70 -6.46
N LYS A 17 -8.87 0.51 -7.78
CA LYS A 17 -7.61 0.27 -8.48
C LYS A 17 -6.66 1.45 -8.33
N LEU A 18 -7.14 2.67 -8.57
CA LEU A 18 -6.33 3.88 -8.43
C LEU A 18 -5.76 4.04 -7.01
N ARG A 19 -6.55 3.75 -5.98
CA ARG A 19 -6.06 3.76 -4.59
C ARG A 19 -4.97 2.72 -4.37
N ALA A 20 -5.14 1.51 -4.88
CA ALA A 20 -4.13 0.46 -4.77
C ALA A 20 -2.83 0.82 -5.49
N ASP A 21 -2.91 1.43 -6.67
CA ASP A 21 -1.75 1.89 -7.45
C ASP A 21 -0.97 2.99 -6.71
N VAL A 22 -1.69 3.96 -6.10
CA VAL A 22 -1.07 5.00 -5.26
C VAL A 22 -0.37 4.38 -4.05
N SER A 23 -1.02 3.44 -3.36
CA SER A 23 -0.42 2.73 -2.24
C SER A 23 0.85 1.97 -2.64
N ALA A 24 0.85 1.29 -3.80
CA ALA A 24 2.03 0.59 -4.29
C ALA A 24 3.20 1.55 -4.58
N ALA A 25 2.94 2.70 -5.20
CA ALA A 25 3.96 3.72 -5.46
C ALA A 25 4.54 4.29 -4.15
N GLU A 26 3.68 4.55 -3.16
CA GLU A 26 4.11 4.98 -1.83
C GLU A 26 4.98 3.95 -1.10
N LEU A 27 4.64 2.66 -1.23
CA LEU A 27 5.43 1.56 -0.66
C LEU A 27 6.83 1.52 -1.27
N ALA A 28 6.94 1.68 -2.59
CA ALA A 28 8.24 1.75 -3.28
C ALA A 28 9.09 2.93 -2.78
N HIS A 29 8.48 4.11 -2.62
CA HIS A 29 9.18 5.29 -2.08
C HIS A 29 9.66 5.05 -0.65
N ARG A 30 8.80 4.50 0.22
CA ARG A 30 9.14 4.19 1.62
C ARG A 30 10.21 3.11 1.74
N ALA A 31 10.13 2.03 0.97
CA ALA A 31 11.18 0.99 0.89
C ALA A 31 12.53 1.62 0.53
N GLY A 32 12.49 2.57 -0.39
CA GLY A 32 13.63 3.40 -0.71
C GLY A 32 14.18 4.21 0.47
N THR A 33 13.33 4.88 1.23
CA THR A 33 13.77 5.59 2.44
C THR A 33 14.36 4.62 3.47
N MET A 34 13.76 3.45 3.66
CA MET A 34 14.25 2.41 4.58
C MET A 34 15.64 1.90 4.19
N PHE A 35 15.89 1.69 2.90
CA PHE A 35 17.24 1.37 2.42
C PHE A 35 18.27 2.43 2.83
N ARG A 36 17.96 3.73 2.65
CA ARG A 36 18.87 4.82 3.04
C ARG A 36 19.10 4.92 4.54
N LEU A 37 18.12 4.48 5.33
CA LEU A 37 18.21 4.44 6.78
C LEU A 37 18.93 3.17 7.29
N GLY A 38 19.40 2.29 6.40
CA GLY A 38 20.17 1.10 6.77
C GLY A 38 19.32 -0.10 7.21
N PHE A 39 18.01 -0.10 6.91
CA PHE A 39 17.17 -1.27 7.19
C PHE A 39 17.50 -2.41 6.23
N SER A 40 17.54 -3.64 6.76
CA SER A 40 17.59 -4.84 5.94
C SER A 40 16.32 -4.96 5.07
N GLN A 41 16.43 -5.68 3.95
CA GLN A 41 15.28 -5.93 3.07
C GLN A 41 14.14 -6.66 3.81
N GLU A 42 14.50 -7.59 4.70
CA GLU A 42 13.55 -8.36 5.51
C GLU A 42 12.80 -7.45 6.50
N ASP A 43 13.52 -6.58 7.22
CA ASP A 43 12.92 -5.64 8.17
C ASP A 43 12.01 -4.63 7.47
N ALA A 44 12.44 -4.13 6.31
CA ALA A 44 11.62 -3.22 5.50
C ALA A 44 10.33 -3.91 5.03
N THR A 45 10.43 -5.15 4.54
CA THR A 45 9.27 -5.95 4.10
C THR A 45 8.31 -6.15 5.26
N LYS A 46 8.79 -6.62 6.42
CA LYS A 46 7.97 -6.87 7.61
C LYS A 46 7.23 -5.60 8.07
N ARG A 47 7.94 -4.46 8.15
CA ARG A 47 7.34 -3.18 8.57
C ARG A 47 6.29 -2.68 7.59
N LEU A 48 6.55 -2.80 6.28
CA LEU A 48 5.62 -2.35 5.25
C LEU A 48 4.38 -3.27 5.17
N CYS A 49 4.53 -4.58 5.33
CA CYS A 49 3.39 -5.50 5.45
C CYS A 49 2.52 -5.16 6.67
N ALA A 50 3.12 -4.92 7.84
CA ALA A 50 2.38 -4.55 9.05
C ALA A 50 1.59 -3.23 8.87
N ARG A 51 2.17 -2.25 8.18
CA ARG A 51 1.47 -1.00 7.84
C ARG A 51 0.28 -1.25 6.92
N VAL A 52 0.46 -2.03 5.85
CA VAL A 52 -0.63 -2.34 4.92
C VAL A 52 -1.75 -3.12 5.64
N ALA A 53 -1.39 -4.05 6.53
CA ALA A 53 -2.38 -4.74 7.36
C ALA A 53 -3.21 -3.77 8.20
N TRP A 54 -2.57 -2.80 8.83
CA TRP A 54 -3.27 -1.77 9.59
C TRP A 54 -4.23 -0.92 8.73
N GLU A 55 -3.83 -0.58 7.51
CA GLU A 55 -4.61 0.27 6.60
C GLU A 55 -5.75 -0.48 5.90
N PHE A 56 -5.57 -1.76 5.56
CA PHE A 56 -6.45 -2.51 4.65
C PHE A 56 -7.13 -3.74 5.25
N ASP A 57 -6.66 -4.23 6.41
CA ASP A 57 -7.28 -5.37 7.09
C ASP A 57 -8.19 -5.03 8.29
N PRO A 58 -8.60 -3.77 8.61
CA PRO A 58 -9.48 -3.57 9.75
C PRO A 58 -10.82 -4.27 9.49
N PRO A 59 -11.34 -5.03 10.48
CA PRO A 59 -12.58 -5.76 10.33
C PRO A 59 -13.75 -4.78 10.26
N SER A 60 -14.19 -4.47 9.06
CA SER A 60 -15.46 -3.78 8.84
C SER A 60 -16.60 -4.71 9.22
N LYS A 61 -17.44 -4.30 10.18
CA LYS A 61 -18.69 -4.99 10.52
C LYS A 61 -19.73 -4.97 9.38
N THR A 62 -19.52 -4.17 8.32
CA THR A 62 -20.54 -3.84 7.31
C THR A 62 -20.09 -3.95 5.85
N GLY A 63 -18.93 -4.54 5.53
CA GLY A 63 -18.61 -4.77 4.11
C GLY A 63 -17.19 -5.19 3.77
N CYS A 64 -17.07 -5.60 2.50
CA CYS A 64 -15.96 -6.22 1.78
C CYS A 64 -14.68 -5.37 1.60
N HIS A 65 -14.26 -4.64 2.64
CA HIS A 65 -12.93 -4.03 2.68
C HIS A 65 -11.87 -5.13 2.83
N ARG A 66 -11.59 -5.79 1.69
CA ARG A 66 -10.51 -6.74 1.55
C ARG A 66 -9.33 -6.00 0.95
N ARG A 67 -8.17 -6.22 1.54
CA ARG A 67 -6.90 -5.82 0.94
C ARG A 67 -6.84 -6.26 -0.54
N PRO A 68 -6.52 -5.35 -1.47
CA PRO A 68 -6.30 -5.68 -2.87
C PRO A 68 -5.15 -6.70 -3.04
N ASP A 69 -5.25 -7.60 -4.01
CA ASP A 69 -4.20 -8.61 -4.28
C ASP A 69 -2.84 -7.96 -4.64
N SER A 70 -2.89 -6.78 -5.28
CA SER A 70 -1.71 -5.96 -5.57
C SER A 70 -0.99 -5.41 -4.33
N LEU A 71 -1.61 -5.53 -3.15
CA LEU A 71 -1.05 -5.17 -1.85
C LEU A 71 -0.88 -6.40 -0.93
N SER A 72 -0.95 -7.62 -1.48
CA SER A 72 -0.59 -8.85 -0.77
C SER A 72 0.85 -8.80 -0.26
N ASP A 73 1.16 -9.57 0.79
CA ASP A 73 2.51 -9.61 1.37
C ASP A 73 3.58 -9.98 0.32
N GLN A 74 3.24 -10.87 -0.63
CA GLN A 74 4.12 -11.23 -1.75
C GLN A 74 4.35 -10.05 -2.70
N ALA A 75 3.31 -9.27 -3.01
CA ALA A 75 3.44 -8.07 -3.84
C ALA A 75 4.28 -6.99 -3.14
N ILE A 76 4.11 -6.80 -1.83
CA ILE A 76 4.92 -5.89 -1.02
C ILE A 76 6.39 -6.33 -1.02
N ALA A 77 6.67 -7.62 -0.78
CA ALA A 77 8.03 -8.16 -0.83
C ALA A 77 8.70 -7.91 -2.19
N LYS A 78 7.96 -8.08 -3.29
CA LYS A 78 8.44 -7.76 -4.64
C LYS A 78 8.75 -6.27 -4.82
N ILE A 79 7.85 -5.39 -4.37
CA ILE A 79 8.07 -3.92 -4.43
C ILE A 79 9.33 -3.54 -3.66
N VAL A 80 9.55 -4.12 -2.48
CA VAL A 80 10.74 -3.87 -1.66
C VAL A 80 12.00 -4.39 -2.35
N ALA A 81 11.99 -5.63 -2.84
CA ALA A 81 13.12 -6.21 -3.58
C ALA A 81 13.51 -5.35 -4.79
N ASP A 82 12.52 -4.94 -5.59
CA ASP A 82 12.72 -4.06 -6.74
C ASP A 82 13.27 -2.69 -6.33
N ALA A 83 12.85 -2.15 -5.19
CA ALA A 83 13.32 -0.86 -4.68
C ALA A 83 14.77 -0.94 -4.17
N TYR A 84 15.16 -2.06 -3.57
CA TYR A 84 16.51 -2.31 -3.06
C TYR A 84 17.49 -2.61 -4.21
N ALA A 85 17.08 -3.42 -5.19
CA ALA A 85 17.93 -3.79 -6.34
C ALA A 85 18.29 -2.59 -7.24
N ARG A 86 17.43 -1.58 -7.34
CA ARG A 86 17.68 -0.38 -8.16
C ARG A 86 18.69 0.60 -7.56
N ARG A 87 19.22 0.35 -6.36
CA ARG A 87 20.04 1.33 -5.62
C ARG A 87 21.51 0.90 -5.55
N PRO A 88 22.45 1.77 -5.94
CA PRO A 88 23.88 1.49 -5.83
C PRO A 88 24.25 1.40 -4.34
N GLY A 89 24.93 0.30 -3.96
CA GLY A 89 25.30 0.02 -2.57
C GLY A 89 24.62 -1.21 -1.95
N GLY A 90 23.88 -2.02 -2.72
CA GLY A 90 23.47 -3.35 -2.29
C GLY A 90 24.69 -4.26 -2.11
N TRP A 91 25.21 -4.29 -0.88
CA TRP A 91 26.21 -5.24 -0.40
C TRP A 91 25.52 -6.28 0.47
#